data_AF-A0A7X8B2Q8-F1
#
_entry.id   AF-A0A7X8B2Q8-F1
#
_cell.length_a   1.000
_cell.length_b   1.000
_cell.length_c   1.000
_cell.angle_alpha   90.00
_cell.angle_beta   90.00
_cell.angle_gamma   90.00
#
_symmetry.space_group_name_H-M   'P 1'
#
loop_
_entity.id
_entity.type
_entity.pdbx_description
1 polymer ?
#
loop_
_entity_poly.entity_id
_entity_poly.type
_entity_poly.pdbx_seq_one_letter_code
_entity_poly.pdbx_strand_id
1 'polypeptide(L)' 'MTEESEILSVVMDLVGEEGCGVSCSQADVFRDEDGWKLMMEGFMEPWRLGETVSEARETLKELASMGFGLA' A
#
# COMPACT_ATOMS: atom_id res chain seq x y z
N MET A 1 8.51 2.28 -16.43
CA MET A 1 7.73 2.34 -15.18
C MET A 1 7.01 1.02 -15.06
N THR A 2 7.27 0.27 -14.01
CA THR A 2 6.65 -1.04 -13.77
C THR A 2 5.41 -0.85 -12.90
N GLU A 3 4.40 -1.71 -13.05
CA GLU A 3 3.15 -1.65 -12.27
C GLU A 3 3.40 -1.56 -10.75
N GLU A 4 4.38 -2.31 -10.26
CA GLU A 4 4.83 -2.30 -8.87
C GLU A 4 5.27 -0.90 -8.41
N SER A 5 6.09 -0.21 -9.19
CA SER A 5 6.57 1.14 -8.85
C SER A 5 5.43 2.17 -8.84
N GLU A 6 4.40 1.98 -9.67
CA GLU A 6 3.22 2.85 -9.63
C GLU A 6 2.43 2.65 -8.34
N ILE A 7 2.18 1.40 -7.95
CA ILE A 7 1.46 1.08 -6.71
C ILE A 7 2.27 1.58 -5.50
N LEU A 8 3.57 1.29 -5.47
CA LEU A 8 4.46 1.74 -4.41
C LEU A 8 4.49 3.28 -4.30
N SER A 9 4.48 3.99 -5.43
CA SER A 9 4.39 5.45 -5.42
C SER A 9 3.12 5.95 -4.77
N VAL A 10 1.97 5.29 -5.00
CA VAL A 10 0.70 5.65 -4.34
C VAL A 10 0.74 5.33 -2.85
N VAL A 11 1.33 4.19 -2.45
CA VAL A 11 1.53 3.86 -1.03
C VAL A 11 2.39 4.94 -0.36
N MET A 12 3.50 5.34 -0.97
CA MET A 12 4.39 6.37 -0.42
C MET A 12 3.75 7.75 -0.34
N ASP A 13 2.91 8.10 -1.32
CA ASP A 13 2.12 9.34 -1.34
C ASP A 13 1.13 9.37 -0.16
N LEU A 14 0.35 8.29 -0.01
CA LEU A 14 -0.66 8.16 1.06
C LEU A 14 -0.05 8.07 2.46
N VAL A 15 1.07 7.36 2.63
CA VAL A 15 1.77 7.20 3.92
C VAL A 15 2.67 8.40 4.23
N GLY A 16 3.10 9.14 3.20
CA GLY A 16 4.02 10.26 3.30
C GLY A 16 3.36 11.62 3.57
N GLU A 17 2.10 11.82 3.18
CA GLU A 17 1.41 13.11 3.38
C GLU A 17 0.90 13.31 4.80
N GLU A 18 0.42 12.28 5.50
CA GLU A 18 -0.17 12.43 6.84
C GLU A 18 0.10 11.19 7.70
N GLY A 19 1.16 11.19 8.51
CA GLY A 19 1.17 10.39 9.73
C GLY A 19 1.72 8.95 9.67
N CYS A 20 2.97 8.77 9.24
CA CYS A 20 3.80 7.72 9.83
C CYS A 20 5.16 8.27 10.20
N GLY A 21 5.26 8.87 11.39
CA GLY A 21 6.52 9.33 11.94
C GLY A 21 7.55 8.20 11.95
N VAL A 22 8.53 8.26 11.04
CA VAL A 22 9.81 7.52 11.07
C VAL A 22 9.75 5.97 11.00
N SER A 23 8.59 5.32 11.12
CA SER A 23 8.52 3.85 11.24
C SER A 23 7.90 3.09 10.06
N CYS A 24 7.23 3.73 9.10
CA CYS A 24 6.74 3.05 7.89
C CYS A 24 7.81 2.96 6.77
N SER A 25 9.07 2.70 7.13
CA SER A 25 10.18 2.76 6.16
C SER A 25 10.25 1.55 5.21
N GLN A 26 9.44 0.51 5.40
CA GLN A 26 9.40 -0.68 4.55
C GLN A 26 7.97 -1.10 4.26
N ALA A 27 7.36 -0.44 3.27
CA ALA A 27 6.22 -0.99 2.54
C ALA A 27 6.76 -1.80 1.35
N ASP A 28 6.41 -3.08 1.29
CA ASP A 28 6.78 -3.99 0.21
C ASP A 28 5.54 -4.34 -0.61
N VAL A 29 5.62 -4.17 -1.92
CA VAL A 29 4.53 -4.44 -2.85
C VAL A 29 4.97 -5.58 -3.75
N PHE A 30 4.17 -6.64 -3.80
CA PHE A 30 4.44 -7.79 -4.64
C PHE A 30 3.15 -8.33 -5.25
N ARG A 31 3.27 -9.06 -6.36
CA ARG A 31 2.15 -9.73 -7.02
C ARG A 31 2.28 -11.23 -6.88
N ASP A 32 1.18 -11.86 -6.49
CA ASP A 32 1.05 -13.30 -6.28
C ASP A 32 -0.16 -13.83 -7.07
N GLU A 33 -0.44 -15.14 -6.99
CA GLU A 33 -1.57 -15.79 -7.70
C GLU A 33 -2.94 -15.16 -7.38
N ASP A 34 -3.07 -14.54 -6.20
CA ASP A 34 -4.30 -13.86 -5.72
C ASP A 34 -4.36 -12.36 -6.09
N GLY A 35 -3.29 -11.83 -6.68
CA GLY A 35 -3.16 -10.43 -7.10
C GLY A 35 -2.05 -9.65 -6.40
N TRP A 36 -2.12 -8.33 -6.50
CA TRP A 36 -1.25 -7.39 -5.81
C TRP A 36 -1.48 -7.43 -4.30
N LYS A 37 -0.37 -7.42 -3.56
CA LYS A 37 -0.33 -7.47 -2.12
C LYS A 37 0.61 -6.39 -1.59
N LEU A 38 0.24 -5.80 -0.45
CA LEU A 38 1.02 -4.84 0.31
C LEU A 38 1.40 -5.44 1.65
N MET A 39 2.69 -5.56 1.91
CA MET A 39 3.20 -5.86 3.24
C MET A 39 3.74 -4.57 3.84
N MET A 40 3.22 -4.20 5.01
CA MET A 40 3.75 -3.08 5.79
C MET A 40 4.41 -3.61 7.05
N GLU A 41 5.56 -3.04 7.37
CA GLU A 41 6.28 -3.35 8.61
C GLU A 41 5.36 -3.12 9.83
N GLY A 42 5.22 -4.15 10.67
CA GLY A 42 4.32 -4.14 11.83
C GLY A 42 2.96 -4.82 11.61
N PHE A 43 2.62 -5.18 10.37
CA PHE A 43 1.44 -5.98 10.07
C PHE A 43 1.77 -7.46 9.97
N MET A 44 0.89 -8.31 10.50
CA MET A 44 1.11 -9.76 10.58
C MET A 44 0.94 -10.47 9.24
N GLU A 45 0.14 -9.90 8.32
CA GLU A 45 -0.19 -10.49 7.03
C GLU A 45 -0.17 -9.44 5.91
N PRO A 46 0.17 -9.82 4.67
CA PRO A 46 0.10 -8.94 3.52
C PRO A 46 -1.36 -8.67 3.12
N TRP A 47 -1.65 -7.41 2.83
CA TRP A 47 -2.97 -6.91 2.47
C TRP A 47 -3.20 -7.03 0.98
N ARG A 48 -4.30 -7.67 0.59
CA ARG A 48 -4.67 -7.77 -0.82
C ARG A 48 -5.14 -6.41 -1.34
N LEU A 49 -4.51 -5.96 -2.42
CA LEU A 49 -4.83 -4.71 -3.10
C LEU A 49 -5.77 -4.91 -4.30
N GLY A 50 -5.71 -6.06 -4.97
CA GLY A 50 -6.54 -6.39 -6.14
C GLY A 50 -5.74 -7.04 -7.27
N GLU A 51 -6.37 -7.41 -8.38
CA GLU A 51 -5.66 -8.09 -9.49
C GLU A 51 -4.95 -7.10 -10.42
N THR A 52 -5.47 -5.87 -10.50
CA THR A 52 -4.97 -4.81 -11.38
C THR A 52 -4.42 -3.61 -10.59
N VAL A 53 -3.60 -2.78 -11.25
CA VAL A 53 -3.10 -1.51 -10.67
C VAL A 53 -4.24 -0.57 -10.29
N SER A 54 -5.33 -0.56 -11.07
CA SER A 54 -6.50 0.27 -10.80
C SER A 54 -7.18 -0.12 -9.49
N GLU A 55 -7.45 -1.42 -9.31
CA GLU A 55 -8.01 -1.93 -8.05
C GLU A 55 -7.08 -1.67 -6.88
N ALA A 56 -5.78 -1.87 -7.07
CA ALA A 56 -4.79 -1.60 -6.04
C ALA A 56 -4.82 -0.13 -5.57
N ARG A 57 -4.94 0.81 -6.51
CA ARG A 57 -5.07 2.24 -6.20
C ARG A 57 -6.35 2.57 -5.43
N GLU A 58 -7.48 1.96 -5.79
CA GLU A 58 -8.74 2.18 -5.06
C GLU A 58 -8.67 1.60 -3.64
N THR A 59 -8.18 0.37 -3.50
CA THR A 59 -8.01 -0.26 -2.18
C THR A 59 -7.07 0.54 -1.29
N LEU A 60 -5.95 1.05 -1.81
CA LEU A 60 -5.02 1.88 -1.03
C LEU A 60 -5.67 3.18 -0.54
N LYS A 61 -6.48 3.83 -1.36
CA LYS A 61 -7.22 5.04 -0.95
C LYS A 61 -8.24 4.75 0.13
N GLU A 62 -8.92 3.61 0.05
CA GLU A 62 -9.87 3.17 1.08
C GLU A 62 -9.14 2.88 2.40
N LEU A 63 -8.01 2.17 2.36
CA LEU A 63 -7.17 1.91 3.53
C LEU A 63 -6.70 3.20 4.19
N ALA A 64 -6.25 4.14 3.37
CA ALA A 64 -5.91 5.48 3.80
C ALA A 64 -7.11 6.17 4.50
N SER A 65 -8.28 6.18 3.87
CA SER A 65 -9.49 6.79 4.45
C SER A 65 -9.96 6.12 5.75
N MET A 66 -9.61 4.85 5.99
CA MET A 66 -9.94 4.12 7.22
C MET A 66 -8.97 4.41 8.37
N GLY A 67 -8.01 5.31 8.19
CA GLY A 67 -7.01 5.68 9.20
C GLY A 67 -5.87 4.66 9.33
N PHE A 68 -5.69 3.81 8.32
CA PHE A 68 -4.57 2.89 8.24
C PHE A 68 -3.32 3.68 7.85
N GLY A 69 -2.67 4.29 8.86
CA GLY A 69 -1.52 5.17 8.66
C GLY A 69 -1.85 6.62 8.35
N LEU A 70 -3.13 7.04 8.50
CA LEU A 70 -3.55 8.45 8.46
C LEU A 70 -4.24 8.84 9.77
N ALA A 71 -3.58 9.66 10.56
CA ALA A 71 -4.17 10.42 11.65
C ALA A 71 -3.63 11.85 11.63
#